data_AF-A0A0C9XAZ5-F1
#
_entry.id   AF-A0A0C9XAZ5-F1
#
_cell.length_a   1.000
_cell.length_b   1.000
_cell.length_c   1.000
_cell.angle_alpha   90.00
_cell.angle_beta   90.00
_cell.angle_gamma   90.00
#
_symmetry.space_group_name_H-M   'P 1'
#
loop_
_entity.id
_entity.type
_entity.pdbx_description
1 polymer ?
#
loop_
_entity_poly.entity_id
_entity_poly.type
_entity_poly.pdbx_seq_one_letter_code
_entity_poly.pdbx_strand_id
1 'polypeptide(L)' 'INYYTSAGNRTTSDAAIPVKPNSSIRFTGRTDVLVRLKEHFSAESNDKIRCRKFFLLYGMGGIGKTQICLRFIEEMD' A
#
# COMPACT_ATOMS: atom_id res chain seq x y z
N ILE A 1 -12.23 20.36 -1.94
CA ILE A 1 -13.31 20.04 -0.99
C ILE A 1 -12.65 19.69 0.33
N ASN A 2 -12.72 20.60 1.31
CA ASN A 2 -12.15 20.44 2.64
C ASN A 2 -13.24 19.87 3.55
N TYR A 3 -13.00 18.73 4.19
CA TYR A 3 -13.89 18.18 5.21
C TYR A 3 -13.20 18.24 6.57
N TYR A 4 -13.47 19.30 7.32
CA TYR A 4 -13.34 19.30 8.77
C TYR A 4 -14.77 19.28 9.34
N THR A 5 -15.16 18.20 10.02
CA THR A 5 -16.43 18.21 10.76
C THR A 5 -16.40 17.38 12.05
N SER A 6 -16.74 18.10 13.13
CA SER A 6 -17.38 17.69 14.39
C SER A 6 -16.52 17.08 15.51
N ALA A 7 -16.14 17.96 16.44
CA ALA A 7 -15.82 17.62 17.82
C ALA A 7 -17.03 16.96 18.51
N GLY A 8 -16.89 15.70 18.89
CA GLY A 8 -17.80 14.98 19.78
C GLY A 8 -17.00 14.40 20.93
N ASN A 9 -17.34 14.80 22.16
CA ASN A 9 -16.68 14.36 23.40
C ASN A 9 -16.59 12.83 23.50
N ARG A 10 -15.42 12.27 23.21
CA ARG A 10 -15.01 10.90 23.57
C ARG A 10 -13.58 10.96 24.05
N THR A 11 -13.35 10.35 25.22
CA THR A 11 -12.04 10.14 25.87
C THR A 11 -10.90 9.98 24.86
N THR A 12 -9.97 10.93 24.89
CA THR A 12 -8.81 11.04 24.00
C THR A 12 -7.83 9.88 24.26
N SER A 13 -7.92 8.83 23.45
CA SER A 13 -6.71 8.26 22.87
C SER A 13 -6.53 8.98 21.54
N ASP A 14 -5.54 9.86 21.46
CA ASP A 14 -5.20 10.74 20.33
C ASP A 14 -4.72 9.99 19.07
N ALA A 15 -5.13 8.73 18.90
CA ALA A 15 -4.75 7.89 17.79
C ALA A 15 -5.73 8.13 16.62
N ALA A 16 -5.37 9.04 15.73
CA ALA A 16 -5.99 9.13 14.42
C ALA A 16 -5.89 7.75 13.73
N ILE A 17 -7.03 7.16 13.35
CA ILE A 17 -7.04 5.90 12.61
C ILE A 17 -6.51 6.19 11.20
N PRO A 18 -5.42 5.55 10.76
CA PRO A 18 -4.89 5.80 9.43
C PRO A 18 -5.87 5.30 8.37
N VAL A 19 -6.08 6.11 7.32
CA VAL A 19 -6.98 5.78 6.19
C VAL A 19 -6.53 4.50 5.47
N LYS A 20 -5.22 4.23 5.47
CA LYS A 20 -4.60 2.98 5.01
C LYS A 20 -3.99 2.26 6.21
N PRO A 21 -4.36 1.01 6.52
CA PRO A 21 -3.65 0.26 7.54
C PRO A 21 -2.18 0.01 7.13
N ASN A 22 -1.32 -0.23 8.10
CA ASN A 22 0.03 -0.70 7.81
C ASN A 22 0.02 -2.20 7.48
N SER A 23 1.07 -2.67 6.81
CA SER A 23 1.36 -4.08 6.72
C SER A 23 1.58 -4.66 8.12
N SER A 24 1.31 -5.95 8.26
CA SER A 24 1.51 -6.68 9.50
C SER A 24 2.99 -6.66 9.87
N ILE A 25 3.30 -6.38 11.14
CA ILE A 25 4.66 -6.52 11.68
C ILE A 25 5.20 -7.96 11.57
N ARG A 26 4.32 -8.93 11.37
CA ARG A 26 4.65 -10.36 11.17
C ARG A 26 4.75 -10.73 9.69
N PHE A 27 4.70 -9.77 8.77
CA PHE A 27 4.88 -10.01 7.35
C PHE A 27 6.30 -10.53 7.09
N THR A 28 6.41 -11.72 6.49
CA THR A 28 7.68 -12.36 6.15
C THR A 28 7.61 -13.00 4.77
N GLY A 29 8.79 -13.21 4.15
CA GLY A 29 8.91 -13.76 2.81
C GLY A 29 8.38 -12.83 1.70
N ARG A 30 8.07 -13.39 0.53
CA ARG A 30 7.54 -12.67 -0.66
C ARG A 30 8.43 -11.57 -1.23
N THR A 31 9.73 -11.60 -0.89
CA THR A 31 10.73 -10.69 -1.43
C THR A 31 10.78 -10.74 -2.96
N ASP A 32 10.62 -11.92 -3.54
CA ASP A 32 10.56 -12.13 -5.00
C ASP A 32 9.41 -11.36 -5.65
N VAL A 33 8.22 -11.36 -5.02
CA VAL A 33 7.05 -10.62 -5.50
C VAL A 33 7.25 -9.12 -5.33
N LEU A 34 7.81 -8.69 -4.19
CA LEU A 34 8.11 -7.28 -3.93
C LEU A 34 9.12 -6.72 -4.94
N VAL A 35 10.19 -7.47 -5.24
CA VAL A 35 11.18 -7.08 -6.27
C VAL A 35 10.52 -6.88 -7.62
N ARG A 36 9.67 -7.83 -8.08
CA ARG A 36 8.94 -7.70 -9.35
C ARG A 36 8.01 -6.49 -9.38
N LEU A 37 7.35 -6.19 -8.26
CA LEU A 37 6.50 -5.00 -8.13
C LEU A 37 7.34 -3.72 -8.28
N LYS A 38 8.49 -3.64 -7.59
CA LYS A 38 9.41 -2.50 -7.67
C LYS A 38 9.94 -2.32 -9.09
N GLU A 39 10.44 -3.38 -9.72
CA GLU A 39 10.93 -3.34 -11.10
C GLU A 39 9.85 -2.83 -12.08
N HIS A 40 8.62 -3.34 -11.96
CA HIS A 40 7.51 -2.93 -12.82
C HIS A 40 7.17 -1.45 -12.65
N PHE A 41 7.01 -0.97 -11.40
CA PHE A 41 6.55 0.40 -11.14
C PHE A 41 7.67 1.45 -11.23
N SER A 42 8.91 1.13 -10.82
CA SER A 42 10.08 2.03 -10.84
C SER A 42 10.74 2.19 -12.20
N ALA A 43 10.47 1.33 -13.18
CA ALA A 43 11.03 1.49 -14.52
C ALA A 43 10.60 2.83 -15.14
N GLU A 44 11.53 3.77 -15.31
CA GLU A 44 11.30 5.02 -16.03
C GLU A 44 10.79 4.67 -17.45
N SER A 45 9.62 5.18 -17.82
CA SER A 45 9.16 5.06 -19.20
C SER A 45 9.97 6.02 -20.04
N ASN A 46 10.83 5.51 -20.92
CA ASN A 46 11.49 6.33 -21.95
C ASN A 46 10.49 6.97 -22.93
N ASP A 47 9.21 6.58 -22.85
CA ASP A 47 8.13 7.21 -23.58
C ASP A 47 7.76 8.56 -22.97
N LYS A 48 7.67 9.57 -23.84
CA LYS A 48 7.25 10.95 -23.53
C LYS A 48 5.82 11.03 -22.96
N ILE A 49 5.08 9.92 -22.95
CA ILE A 49 3.74 9.78 -22.41
C ILE A 49 3.81 8.79 -21.25
N ARG A 50 3.68 9.28 -20.02
CA ARG A 50 3.56 8.42 -18.83
C ARG A 50 2.23 7.65 -18.89
N CYS A 51 2.28 6.41 -19.35
CA CYS A 51 1.13 5.51 -19.34
C CYS A 51 0.88 4.96 -17.92
N ARG A 52 -0.39 4.74 -17.59
CA ARG A 52 -0.78 4.10 -16.32
C ARG A 52 -0.35 2.63 -16.33
N LYS A 53 0.42 2.23 -15.31
CA LYS A 53 0.89 0.84 -15.12
C LYS A 53 -0.12 0.02 -14.31
N PHE A 54 -0.19 -1.29 -14.59
CA PHE A 54 -1.06 -2.24 -13.90
C PHE A 54 -0.30 -3.53 -13.61
N PHE A 55 -0.52 -4.10 -12.42
CA PHE A 55 0.10 -5.36 -11.99
C PHE A 55 -0.96 -6.29 -11.41
N LEU A 56 -1.04 -7.54 -11.91
CA LEU A 56 -1.98 -8.54 -11.41
C LEU A 56 -1.31 -9.41 -10.33
N LEU A 57 -1.75 -9.23 -9.08
CA LEU A 57 -1.36 -10.10 -7.97
C LEU A 57 -2.50 -11.10 -7.68
N TYR A 58 -2.25 -12.38 -7.92
CA TYR A 58 -3.25 -13.46 -7.77
C TYR A 58 -2.77 -14.59 -6.84
N GLY A 59 -3.69 -15.44 -6.41
CA GLY A 59 -3.43 -16.55 -5.49
C GLY A 59 -4.63 -16.85 -4.58
N MET A 60 -4.54 -17.94 -3.81
CA MET A 60 -5.61 -18.39 -2.90
C MET A 60 -6.05 -17.32 -1.89
N GLY A 61 -7.23 -17.49 -1.31
CA GLY A 61 -7.71 -16.68 -0.18
C GLY A 61 -6.73 -16.75 1.00
N GLY A 62 -6.61 -15.65 1.77
CA GLY A 62 -5.77 -15.63 2.97
C GLY A 62 -4.25 -15.63 2.77
N ILE A 63 -3.75 -15.82 1.54
CA ILE A 63 -2.29 -15.92 1.25
C ILE A 63 -1.51 -14.60 1.43
N GLY A 64 -2.19 -13.51 1.81
CA GLY A 64 -1.56 -12.23 2.11
C GLY A 64 -1.41 -11.26 0.94
N LYS A 65 -2.18 -11.38 -0.15
CA LYS A 65 -2.11 -10.45 -1.31
C LYS A 65 -2.23 -8.97 -0.90
N THR A 66 -3.24 -8.65 -0.07
CA THR A 66 -3.42 -7.30 0.47
C THR A 66 -2.22 -6.86 1.31
N GLN A 67 -1.64 -7.76 2.10
CA GLN A 67 -0.46 -7.48 2.93
C GLN A 67 0.78 -7.19 2.08
N ILE A 68 0.95 -7.90 0.96
CA ILE A 68 2.02 -7.62 -0.02
C ILE A 68 1.85 -6.21 -0.60
N CYS A 69 0.64 -5.80 -0.97
CA CYS A 69 0.39 -4.45 -1.50
C CYS A 69 0.67 -3.36 -0.45
N LEU A 70 0.26 -3.57 0.81
CA LEU A 70 0.54 -2.63 1.89
C LEU A 70 2.05 -2.49 2.15
N ARG A 71 2.76 -3.63 2.19
CA ARG A 71 4.21 -3.68 2.37
C ARG A 71 4.96 -3.02 1.21
N PHE A 72 4.49 -3.21 -0.02
CA PHE A 72 5.08 -2.58 -1.19
C PHE A 72 5.02 -1.06 -1.11
N ILE A 73 3.88 -0.47 -0.71
CA ILE A 73 3.74 0.98 -0.56
C ILE A 73 4.70 1.50 0.53
N GLU A 74 4.77 0.80 1.67
CA GLU A 74 5.69 1.15 2.77
C GLU A 74 7.17 1.09 2.40
N GLU A 75 7.55 0.30 1.39
CA GLU A 75 8.93 0.21 0.91
C GLU A 75 9.22 1.12 -0.30
N MET A 76 8.19 1.81 -0.82
CA MET A 76 8.31 2.79 -1.91
C MET A 76 8.29 4.24 -1.42
N ASP A 77 7.73 4.49 -0.22
CA ASP A 77 7.82 5.76 0.52
C ASP A 77 9.26 6.01 1.03
#